data_AF-A0A0R3SLT9-F1
#
_entry.id   AF-A0A0R3SLT9-F1
#
_cell.length_a   1.000
_cell.length_b   1.000
_cell.length_c   1.000
_cell.angle_alpha   90.00
_cell.angle_beta   90.00
_cell.angle_gamma   90.00
#
_symmetry.space_group_name_H-M   'P 1'
#
loop_
_entity.id
_entity.type
_entity.pdbx_description
1 polymer ?
#
loop_
_entity_poly.entity_id
_entity_poly.type
_entity_poly.pdbx_seq_one_letter_code
_entity_poly.pdbx_strand_id
1 'polypeptide(L)'
;MIAYIPLSVHPNPRRVLIIGGGDGGVAREVARHPSVEHVDLVDIDGVVIEMARKYLPFMAVGLNDPKVSVHVGDGFAYLKEHVAMTEKYDVIITDSTDPGGPSTPLFNQEYFQLLNQALTDDGIICNQGKHFVIPFCCS
;
A
#
# COMPACT_ATOMS: atom_id res chain seq x y z
N MET A 1 -1.77 5.12 10.93
CA MET A 1 -2.70 6.09 10.34
C MET A 1 -3.06 5.75 8.90
N ILE A 2 -2.06 5.53 8.03
CA ILE A 2 -2.26 5.31 6.59
C ILE A 2 -3.25 4.18 6.25
N ALA A 3 -3.34 3.12 7.07
CA ALA A 3 -4.34 2.06 6.91
C ALA A 3 -5.74 2.44 7.43
N TYR A 4 -5.80 3.04 8.62
CA TYR A 4 -7.08 3.23 9.34
C TYR A 4 -8.03 4.21 8.65
N ILE A 5 -7.50 5.32 8.12
CA ILE A 5 -8.33 6.36 7.49
C ILE A 5 -9.10 5.81 6.28
N PRO A 6 -8.47 5.23 5.25
CA PRO A 6 -9.20 4.74 4.09
C PRO A 6 -10.14 3.58 4.46
N LEU A 7 -9.73 2.66 5.34
CA LEU A 7 -10.56 1.52 5.74
C LEU A 7 -11.80 1.93 6.53
N SER A 8 -11.71 2.96 7.37
CA SER A 8 -12.85 3.42 8.18
C SER A 8 -13.85 4.26 7.39
N VAL A 9 -13.43 4.85 6.28
CA VAL A 9 -14.26 5.69 5.42
C VAL A 9 -14.93 4.86 4.32
N HIS A 10 -14.23 3.85 3.79
CA HIS A 10 -14.80 2.97 2.78
C HIS A 10 -15.99 2.18 3.37
N PRO A 11 -17.14 2.08 2.67
CA PRO A 11 -18.34 1.44 3.23
C PRO A 11 -18.14 -0.07 3.50
N ASN A 12 -17.34 -0.75 2.68
CA ASN A 12 -17.05 -2.17 2.85
C ASN A 12 -15.71 -2.60 2.19
N PRO A 13 -14.53 -2.31 2.80
CA PRO A 13 -13.25 -2.60 2.17
C PRO A 13 -12.91 -4.10 2.27
N ARG A 14 -13.08 -4.85 1.18
CA ARG A 14 -12.86 -6.32 1.14
C ARG A 14 -11.51 -6.69 0.54
N ARG A 15 -11.11 -6.04 -0.55
CA ARG A 15 -9.86 -6.30 -1.26
C ARG A 15 -8.96 -5.07 -1.20
N VAL A 16 -7.77 -5.25 -0.63
CA VAL A 16 -6.82 -4.15 -0.39
C VAL A 16 -5.50 -4.43 -1.08
N LEU A 17 -4.94 -3.42 -1.76
CA LEU A 17 -3.58 -3.46 -2.27
C LEU A 17 -2.68 -2.56 -1.42
N ILE A 18 -1.50 -3.05 -1.06
CA ILE A 18 -0.43 -2.29 -0.41
C ILE A 18 0.77 -2.30 -1.35
N ILE A 19 1.23 -1.12 -1.76
CA ILE A 19 2.47 -0.94 -2.52
C ILE A 19 3.52 -0.40 -1.56
N GLY A 20 4.60 -1.17 -1.38
CA GLY A 20 5.58 -0.99 -0.31
C GLY A 20 5.14 -1.68 0.99
N GLY A 21 5.58 -1.16 2.13
CA GLY A 21 5.21 -1.69 3.44
C GLY A 21 5.80 -3.06 3.78
N GLY A 22 6.94 -3.44 3.20
CA GLY A 22 7.61 -4.74 3.39
C GLY A 22 7.96 -5.09 4.84
N ASP A 23 7.82 -4.17 5.79
CA ASP A 23 7.94 -4.45 7.23
C ASP A 23 6.73 -5.19 7.84
N GLY A 24 5.57 -5.20 7.15
CA GLY A 24 4.34 -5.85 7.56
C GLY A 24 3.43 -5.06 8.50
N GLY A 25 3.83 -3.86 8.92
CA GLY A 25 3.06 -3.02 9.83
C GLY A 25 1.72 -2.59 9.24
N VAL A 26 1.71 -2.12 7.99
CA VAL A 26 0.46 -1.76 7.29
C VAL A 26 -0.41 -2.99 7.08
N ALA A 27 0.16 -4.09 6.58
CA ALA A 27 -0.56 -5.35 6.38
C ALA A 27 -1.24 -5.84 7.67
N ARG A 28 -0.54 -5.76 8.81
CA ARG A 28 -1.08 -6.11 10.13
C ARG A 28 -2.33 -5.30 10.47
N GLU A 29 -2.31 -3.98 10.25
CA GLU A 29 -3.46 -3.13 10.57
C GLU A 29 -4.61 -3.34 9.58
N VAL A 30 -4.31 -3.55 8.30
CA VAL A 30 -5.33 -3.83 7.27
C VAL A 30 -6.04 -5.15 7.55
N ALA A 31 -5.30 -6.23 7.84
CA ALA A 31 -5.86 -7.56 8.04
C ALA A 31 -6.78 -7.67 9.27
N ARG A 32 -6.59 -6.80 10.27
CA ARG A 32 -7.45 -6.67 11.46
C ARG A 32 -8.84 -6.15 11.14
N HIS A 33 -9.03 -5.45 10.03
CA HIS A 33 -10.33 -4.91 9.67
C HIS A 33 -11.29 -6.07 9.34
N PRO A 34 -12.48 -6.14 9.96
CA PRO A 34 -13.35 -7.33 9.88
C PRO A 34 -13.88 -7.58 8.46
N SER A 35 -14.13 -6.52 7.68
CA SER A 35 -14.59 -6.64 6.29
C SER A 35 -13.50 -7.04 5.30
N VAL A 36 -12.22 -6.88 5.66
CA VAL A 36 -11.11 -7.22 4.75
C VAL A 36 -11.03 -8.73 4.62
N GLU A 37 -11.06 -9.20 3.38
CA GLU A 37 -11.00 -10.60 2.99
C GLU A 37 -9.66 -10.96 2.34
N HIS A 38 -9.08 -10.04 1.57
CA HIS A 38 -7.83 -10.28 0.84
C HIS A 38 -6.97 -9.02 0.80
N VAL A 39 -5.67 -9.20 0.99
CA VAL A 39 -4.65 -8.15 0.94
C VAL A 39 -3.51 -8.61 0.05
N ASP A 40 -3.26 -7.87 -1.02
CA ASP A 40 -2.04 -8.02 -1.81
C ASP A 40 -1.01 -7.00 -1.29
N LEU A 41 0.16 -7.46 -0.87
CA LEU A 41 1.30 -6.60 -0.52
C LEU A 41 2.40 -6.78 -1.55
N VAL A 42 2.81 -5.70 -2.20
CA VAL A 42 3.83 -5.70 -3.23
C VAL A 42 5.00 -4.85 -2.77
N ASP A 43 6.12 -5.47 -2.46
CA ASP A 43 7.34 -4.76 -2.09
C ASP A 43 8.48 -5.12 -3.05
N ILE A 44 9.26 -4.13 -3.46
CA ILE A 44 10.32 -4.31 -4.45
C ILE A 44 11.51 -5.09 -3.88
N ASP A 45 11.73 -5.03 -2.57
CA ASP A 45 12.93 -5.57 -1.94
C ASP A 45 12.59 -6.74 -1.00
N GLY A 46 12.80 -7.96 -1.49
CA GLY A 46 12.65 -9.18 -0.70
C GLY A 46 13.55 -9.21 0.54
N VAL A 47 14.69 -8.51 0.54
CA VAL A 47 15.57 -8.43 1.70
C VAL A 47 14.91 -7.63 2.82
N VAL A 48 14.15 -6.57 2.52
CA VAL A 48 13.40 -5.82 3.55
C VAL A 48 12.40 -6.74 4.26
N ILE A 49 11.68 -7.55 3.50
CA ILE A 49 10.72 -8.55 4.04
C ILE A 49 11.43 -9.56 4.93
N GLU A 50 12.55 -10.13 4.49
CA GLU A 50 13.33 -11.09 5.27
C GLU A 50 13.88 -10.48 6.57
N MET A 51 14.42 -9.27 6.49
CA MET A 51 14.96 -8.55 7.65
C MET A 51 13.86 -8.15 8.62
N ALA A 52 12.68 -7.74 8.13
CA ALA A 52 11.53 -7.46 8.97
C ALA A 52 11.07 -8.71 9.73
N ARG A 53 10.98 -9.87 9.06
CA ARG A 53 10.68 -11.15 9.73
C ARG A 53 11.68 -11.49 10.83
N LYS A 54 12.96 -11.20 10.60
CA LYS A 54 14.04 -11.51 11.55
C LYS A 54 14.12 -10.55 12.73
N TYR A 55 14.00 -9.25 12.48
CA TYR A 55 14.31 -8.21 13.47
C TYR A 55 13.09 -7.43 13.96
N LEU A 56 11.97 -7.46 13.24
CA LEU A 56 10.72 -6.76 13.57
C LEU A 56 9.53 -7.74 13.68
N PRO A 57 9.61 -8.81 14.49
CA PRO A 57 8.61 -9.89 14.51
C PRO A 57 7.19 -9.40 14.85
N PHE A 58 7.06 -8.34 15.63
CA PHE A 58 5.76 -7.75 15.98
C PHE A 58 5.09 -7.00 14.81
N MET A 59 5.87 -6.50 13.85
CA MET A 59 5.36 -5.90 12.61
C MET A 59 5.14 -6.98 11.56
N ALA A 60 6.14 -7.84 11.38
CA ALA A 60 6.12 -8.91 10.38
C ALA A 60 5.04 -9.98 10.61
N VAL A 61 4.37 -10.00 11.77
CA VAL A 61 3.16 -10.81 11.98
C VAL A 61 2.10 -10.53 10.91
N GLY A 62 2.01 -9.29 10.41
CA GLY A 62 1.11 -8.93 9.31
C GLY A 62 1.43 -9.63 7.99
N LEU A 63 2.71 -9.96 7.75
CA LEU A 63 3.15 -10.67 6.54
C LEU A 63 2.79 -12.16 6.55
N ASN A 64 2.32 -12.69 7.69
CA ASN A 64 1.95 -14.08 7.87
C ASN A 64 0.44 -14.25 8.13
N ASP A 65 -0.33 -13.15 8.05
CA ASP A 65 -1.79 -13.22 8.20
C ASP A 65 -2.38 -13.99 7.00
N PRO A 66 -3.33 -14.92 7.20
CA PRO A 66 -3.90 -15.72 6.12
C PRO A 66 -4.60 -14.90 5.03
N LYS A 67 -4.97 -13.65 5.30
CA LYS A 67 -5.55 -12.73 4.31
C LYS A 67 -4.49 -12.08 3.41
N VAL A 68 -3.21 -12.16 3.77
CA VAL A 68 -2.12 -11.40 3.15
C VAL A 68 -1.32 -12.27 2.18
N SER A 69 -1.27 -11.84 0.92
CA SER A 69 -0.40 -12.40 -0.13
C SER A 69 0.74 -11.43 -0.40
N VAL A 70 1.97 -11.87 -0.14
CA VAL A 70 3.18 -11.06 -0.34
C VAL A 70 3.80 -11.35 -1.70
N HIS A 71 3.98 -10.31 -2.50
CA HIS A 71 4.59 -10.34 -3.82
C HIS A 71 5.90 -9.53 -3.77
N VAL A 72 7.02 -10.16 -4.14
CA VAL A 72 8.30 -9.45 -4.28
C VAL A 72 8.42 -8.97 -5.71
N GLY A 73 8.39 -7.65 -5.91
CA GLY A 73 8.43 -7.04 -7.25
C GLY A 73 8.10 -5.56 -7.27
N ASP A 74 8.25 -4.96 -8.45
CA ASP A 74 7.95 -3.55 -8.66
C ASP A 74 6.42 -3.31 -8.66
N GLY A 75 5.95 -2.46 -7.74
CA GLY A 75 4.52 -2.16 -7.59
C GLY A 75 3.91 -1.42 -8.78
N PHE A 76 4.71 -0.66 -9.53
CA PHE A 76 4.26 0.03 -10.74
C PHE A 76 4.06 -0.97 -11.90
N ALA A 77 4.98 -1.93 -12.05
CA ALA A 77 4.83 -3.05 -12.99
C ALA A 77 3.65 -3.94 -12.60
N TYR A 78 3.49 -4.26 -11.32
CA TYR A 78 2.36 -5.02 -10.81
C TYR A 78 1.02 -4.37 -11.17
N LEU A 79 0.89 -3.04 -10.99
CA LEU A 79 -0.32 -2.32 -11.38
C LEU A 79 -0.58 -2.37 -12.88
N LYS A 80 0.46 -2.24 -13.73
CA LYS A 80 0.30 -2.33 -15.19
C LYS A 80 -0.24 -3.68 -15.65
N GLU A 81 0.18 -4.75 -14.99
CA GLU A 81 -0.34 -6.09 -15.26
C GLU A 81 -1.76 -6.26 -14.68
N HIS A 82 -2.00 -5.72 -13.48
CA HIS A 82 -3.27 -5.86 -12.78
C HIS A 82 -4.43 -5.13 -13.48
N VAL A 83 -4.22 -3.96 -14.08
CA VAL A 83 -5.30 -3.23 -14.79
C VAL A 83 -5.89 -3.99 -15.98
N ALA A 84 -5.22 -5.03 -16.47
CA ALA A 84 -5.76 -5.94 -17.48
C ALA A 84 -6.70 -7.02 -16.91
N MET A 85 -6.75 -7.18 -15.58
CA MET A 85 -7.60 -8.13 -14.87
C MET A 85 -9.01 -7.55 -14.62
N THR A 86 -9.97 -8.40 -14.27
CA THR A 86 -11.34 -7.96 -13.96
C THR A 86 -11.50 -7.56 -12.51
N GLU A 87 -10.74 -8.19 -11.62
CA GLU A 87 -10.69 -7.91 -10.21
C GLU A 87 -10.13 -6.51 -9.94
N LYS A 88 -10.77 -5.79 -9.01
CA LYS A 88 -10.38 -4.44 -8.60
C LYS A 88 -10.21 -4.37 -7.09
N TYR A 89 -9.55 -3.31 -6.63
CA TYR A 89 -9.34 -3.04 -5.21
C TYR A 89 -10.33 -2.01 -4.68
N ASP A 90 -10.81 -2.23 -3.45
CA ASP A 90 -11.62 -1.26 -2.72
C ASP A 90 -10.74 -0.17 -2.09
N VAL A 91 -9.54 -0.56 -1.67
CA VAL A 91 -8.56 0.36 -1.08
C VAL A 91 -7.17 0.06 -1.63
N ILE A 92 -6.46 1.09 -2.06
CA ILE A 92 -5.04 1.00 -2.42
C ILE A 92 -4.24 1.92 -1.50
N ILE A 93 -3.22 1.36 -0.84
CA ILE A 93 -2.32 2.07 0.06
C ILE A 93 -0.92 2.09 -0.55
N THR A 94 -0.36 3.29 -0.77
CA THR A 94 1.06 3.43 -1.14
C THR A 94 1.87 3.81 0.10
N ASP A 95 2.54 2.83 0.70
CA ASP A 95 3.46 3.00 1.83
C ASP A 95 4.91 2.97 1.33
N SER A 96 5.28 4.03 0.61
CA SER A 96 6.58 4.16 -0.05
C SER A 96 7.53 5.10 0.69
N THR A 97 8.82 4.94 0.39
CA THR A 97 9.84 5.93 0.78
C THR A 97 9.75 7.17 -0.08
N ASP A 98 10.28 8.29 0.43
CA ASP A 98 10.42 9.52 -0.33
C ASP A 98 11.09 9.30 -1.71
N PRO A 99 10.70 10.07 -2.75
CA PRO A 99 11.30 9.99 -4.07
C PRO A 99 12.80 10.32 -4.00
N GLY A 100 13.59 9.62 -4.83
CA GLY A 100 15.06 9.62 -4.77
C GLY A 100 15.69 8.25 -4.97
N GLY A 101 14.88 7.22 -5.21
CA GLY A 101 15.30 5.84 -5.44
C GLY A 101 14.21 5.03 -6.15
N PRO A 102 14.02 3.74 -5.80
CA PRO A 102 13.02 2.86 -6.43
C PRO A 102 11.58 3.38 -6.38
N SER A 103 11.25 4.25 -5.41
CA SER A 103 9.92 4.83 -5.26
C SER A 103 9.62 5.98 -6.24
N THR A 104 10.61 6.48 -6.98
CA THR A 104 10.44 7.66 -7.87
C THR A 104 9.27 7.52 -8.87
N PRO A 105 9.05 6.36 -9.52
CA PRO A 105 7.91 6.17 -10.43
C PRO A 105 6.54 6.31 -9.75
N LEU A 106 6.44 6.09 -8.44
CA LEU A 106 5.20 6.14 -7.65
C LEU A 106 4.69 7.58 -7.40
N PHE A 107 5.41 8.59 -7.90
CA PHE A 107 5.03 10.00 -7.79
C PHE A 107 4.64 10.62 -9.14
N ASN A 108 4.62 9.83 -10.21
CA ASN A 108 4.30 10.30 -11.56
C ASN A 108 2.80 10.20 -11.85
N GLN A 109 2.29 11.05 -12.75
CA GLN A 109 0.88 11.06 -13.14
C GLN A 109 0.38 9.70 -13.66
N GLU A 110 1.21 8.97 -14.40
CA GLU A 110 0.88 7.63 -14.92
C GLU A 110 0.56 6.64 -13.78
N TYR A 111 1.28 6.73 -12.65
CA TYR A 111 1.01 5.88 -11.49
C TYR A 111 -0.40 6.12 -10.94
N PHE A 112 -0.79 7.38 -10.76
CA PHE A 112 -2.12 7.73 -10.27
C PHE A 112 -3.23 7.34 -11.24
N GLN A 113 -2.97 7.35 -12.55
CA GLN A 113 -3.90 6.84 -13.55
C GLN A 113 -4.10 5.32 -13.42
N LEU A 114 -3.01 4.57 -13.21
CA LEU A 114 -3.07 3.12 -12.98
C LEU A 114 -3.80 2.80 -11.68
N LEU A 115 -3.53 3.54 -10.60
CA LEU A 115 -4.26 3.40 -9.34
C LEU A 115 -5.77 3.58 -9.53
N ASN A 116 -6.18 4.63 -10.25
CA ASN A 116 -7.60 4.88 -10.51
C ASN A 116 -8.25 3.76 -11.34
N GLN A 117 -7.54 3.19 -12.32
CA GLN A 117 -8.06 2.08 -13.13
C GLN A 117 -8.20 0.78 -12.33
N ALA A 118 -7.30 0.55 -11.37
CA ALA A 118 -7.31 -0.61 -10.49
C ALA A 118 -8.35 -0.53 -9.35
N LEU A 119 -8.98 0.64 -9.13
CA LEU A 119 -10.00 0.83 -8.09
C LEU A 119 -11.42 0.49 -8.56
N THR A 120 -12.23 0.01 -7.62
CA THR A 120 -13.70 0.03 -7.72
C THR A 120 -14.23 1.47 -7.84
N ASP A 121 -15.51 1.62 -8.20
CA ASP A 121 -16.13 2.94 -8.38
C ASP A 121 -16.18 3.76 -7.08
N ASP A 122 -16.26 3.07 -5.93
CA ASP A 122 -16.21 3.64 -4.57
C ASP A 122 -14.83 3.56 -3.91
N GLY A 123 -13.81 3.17 -4.68
CA GLY A 123 -12.48 2.86 -4.18
C GLY A 123 -11.71 4.07 -3.66
N ILE A 124 -10.83 3.83 -2.68
CA ILE A 124 -10.04 4.88 -2.00
C ILE A 124 -8.54 4.64 -2.18
N ILE A 125 -7.81 5.71 -2.55
CA ILE A 125 -6.34 5.75 -2.52
C ILE A 125 -5.87 6.45 -1.24
N CYS A 126 -4.89 5.89 -0.56
CA CYS A 126 -4.17 6.55 0.53
C CYS A 126 -2.66 6.41 0.35
N ASN A 127 -1.96 7.53 0.21
CA ASN A 127 -0.52 7.52 -0.05
C ASN A 127 0.23 8.21 1.08
N GLN A 128 1.46 7.74 1.35
CA GLN A 128 2.46 8.55 2.03
C GLN A 128 2.61 9.87 1.25
N GLY A 129 2.48 10.97 1.98
CA GLY A 129 2.80 12.30 1.49
C GLY A 129 3.92 12.87 2.35
N LYS A 130 4.84 13.60 1.72
CA LYS A 130 5.87 14.35 2.44
C LYS A 130 5.25 15.30 3.46
N HIS A 131 6.07 15.75 4.40
CA HIS A 131 5.69 16.83 5.31
C HIS A 131 5.21 18.08 4.52
N PHE A 132 4.16 18.73 5.04
CA PHE A 132 3.78 20.05 4.57
C PHE A 132 4.63 21.09 5.31
N VAL A 133 5.58 21.73 4.60
CA VAL A 133 6.37 22.82 5.18
C VAL A 133 5.54 24.09 5.07
N ILE A 134 5.06 24.60 6.21
CA ILE A 134 4.51 25.95 6.28
C ILE A 134 5.72 26.89 6.34
N PRO A 135 6.00 27.69 5.29
CA PRO A 135 7.02 28.71 5.41
C PRO A 135 6.56 29.68 6.48
N PHE A 136 7.24 29.69 7.63
CA PHE A 136 7.05 30.77 8.59
C PHE A 136 7.45 32.05 7.88
N CYS A 137 6.46 32.87 7.57
CA CYS A 137 6.65 34.25 7.16
C CYS A 137 7.19 34.97 8.41
N CYS A 138 8.52 35.00 8.58
CA CYS A 138 9.15 36.01 9.41
C CYS A 138 8.94 37.34 8.71
N SER A 139 7.80 37.98 9.01
CA SER A 139 7.59 39.42 8.86
C SER A 139 8.32 40.18 9.96
#